data_AF-A0A534LF74-F1
#
_entry.id   AF-A0A534LF74-F1
#
_cell.length_a   1.000
_cell.length_b   1.000
_cell.length_c   1.000
_cell.angle_alpha   90.00
_cell.angle_beta   90.00
_cell.angle_gamma   90.00
#
_symmetry.space_group_name_H-M   'P 1'
#
loop_
_entity.id
_entity.type
_entity.pdbx_description
1 polymer ?
#
loop_
_entity_poly.entity_id
_entity_poly.type
_entity_poly.pdbx_seq_one_letter_code
_entity_poly.pdbx_strand_id
1 'polypeptide(L)'
;MDTAKPGRKPRTSRRIILVLGVSAIVIASAFAVWVLFVRPRTLAEVYGFGRWSPGSAVAIEGTITSIVRENTSYGPEVYLGLDGGSECPNSPNVVGDPTATYAIGARFQTTLHFQALTVNGDPAVSAPELHCPFPSALEAIGTVLDAVSLVGGRILLAYNGTGPNGVVHYEILTANGRAYRPDTLPATLRKSVPIQGSNPALPAGGPIDSPARWRDFGALQFLRASGAYSEFPIVDDMPSLAAGVSRNGSLRFVDTNVDGLVDDGDRLDVNLAATGSPTGWDTYQLVIGGLFAAPQTYVGGARFILNGPSGPLDVPLGERAEAQVGLRYAGDTFGTAATSRIEAAPMFGPAPALANLRFFVEAGGTSGNGTFSALPVTLTNGVSLAFMDATGDGRLDSGDVFLVGGLANHTSVSLYLAQGNASVGTIAWVVGYGEPIGRLPPLTFTTQGTNPWQATANAWFWSPELALNRTIRASLLENGIAVLTNVSVVGGILGTFANGTLAFTDSDGDGSLSTGDVFTVTGASGNRYELDVSVLYETAWRAYM
;
A
#
# COMPACT_ATOMS: atom_id res chain seq x y z
N MET A 1 -80.95 68.28 14.14
CA MET A 1 -81.04 67.25 13.08
C MET A 1 -80.00 67.62 12.04
N ASP A 2 -78.99 66.82 11.68
CA ASP A 2 -78.71 65.41 11.93
C ASP A 2 -77.20 65.13 11.83
N THR A 3 -76.73 64.18 12.64
CA THR A 3 -75.40 63.59 12.62
C THR A 3 -75.30 62.47 11.56
N ALA A 4 -74.30 62.53 10.68
CA ALA A 4 -74.04 61.52 9.66
C ALA A 4 -73.54 60.18 10.26
N LYS A 5 -74.20 59.07 9.90
CA LYS A 5 -73.83 57.68 10.26
C LYS A 5 -72.82 57.09 9.25
N PRO A 6 -71.85 56.27 9.67
CA PRO A 6 -70.92 55.59 8.76
C PRO A 6 -71.58 54.40 8.05
N GLY A 7 -71.35 54.31 6.74
CA GLY A 7 -71.97 53.36 5.82
C GLY A 7 -71.56 51.89 6.04
N ARG A 8 -72.55 50.99 6.06
CA ARG A 8 -72.38 49.54 6.02
C ARG A 8 -71.84 49.11 4.65
N LYS A 9 -70.62 48.56 4.59
CA LYS A 9 -70.10 47.89 3.37
C LYS A 9 -70.99 46.70 2.97
N PRO A 10 -71.24 46.47 1.66
CA PRO A 10 -72.18 45.46 1.17
C PRO A 10 -71.71 44.03 1.47
N ARG A 11 -72.66 43.18 1.90
CA ARG A 11 -72.47 41.80 2.38
C ARG A 11 -71.78 40.87 1.36
N THR A 12 -71.87 41.18 0.07
CA THR A 12 -71.25 40.46 -1.07
C THR A 12 -69.74 40.66 -1.15
N SER A 13 -69.22 41.85 -0.83
CA SER A 13 -67.78 42.14 -0.78
C SER A 13 -67.08 41.31 0.30
N ARG A 14 -67.72 41.10 1.47
CA ARG A 14 -67.18 40.25 2.54
C ARG A 14 -67.07 38.78 2.14
N ARG A 15 -68.03 38.23 1.39
CA ARG A 15 -67.99 36.83 0.94
C ARG A 15 -66.87 36.59 -0.08
N ILE A 16 -66.68 37.51 -1.02
CA ILE A 16 -65.62 37.40 -2.05
C ILE A 16 -64.24 37.52 -1.40
N ILE A 17 -64.04 38.46 -0.47
CA ILE A 17 -62.78 38.60 0.28
C ILE A 17 -62.51 37.36 1.14
N LEU A 18 -63.54 36.78 1.75
CA LEU A 18 -63.40 35.58 2.57
C LEU A 18 -63.09 34.34 1.73
N VAL A 19 -63.68 34.20 0.54
CA VAL A 19 -63.34 33.15 -0.42
C VAL A 19 -61.91 33.31 -0.93
N LEU A 20 -61.48 34.52 -1.29
CA LEU A 20 -60.09 34.78 -1.70
C LEU A 20 -59.10 34.51 -0.56
N GLY A 21 -59.44 34.90 0.67
CA GLY A 21 -58.63 34.62 1.85
C GLY A 21 -58.52 33.12 2.15
N VAL A 22 -59.63 32.39 2.10
CA VAL A 22 -59.65 30.94 2.30
C VAL A 22 -58.90 30.23 1.17
N SER A 23 -59.09 30.61 -0.09
CA SER A 23 -58.35 30.04 -1.22
C SER A 23 -56.85 30.32 -1.13
N ALA A 24 -56.45 31.54 -0.72
CA ALA A 24 -55.04 31.86 -0.49
C ALA A 24 -54.45 31.03 0.66
N ILE A 25 -55.20 30.82 1.74
CA ILE A 25 -54.78 29.95 2.85
C ILE A 25 -54.68 28.50 2.40
N VAL A 26 -55.63 27.99 1.62
CA VAL A 26 -55.61 26.61 1.10
C VAL A 26 -54.43 26.42 0.15
N ILE A 27 -54.16 27.37 -0.76
CA ILE A 27 -53.01 27.32 -1.67
C ILE A 27 -51.71 27.43 -0.88
N ALA A 28 -51.60 28.35 0.07
CA ALA A 28 -50.42 28.49 0.92
C ALA A 28 -50.19 27.25 1.80
N SER A 29 -51.26 26.63 2.30
CA SER A 29 -51.18 25.40 3.09
C SER A 29 -50.82 24.19 2.23
N ALA A 30 -51.40 24.07 1.03
CA ALA A 30 -51.05 23.02 0.07
C ALA A 30 -49.60 23.17 -0.43
N PHE A 31 -49.16 24.40 -0.68
CA PHE A 31 -47.77 24.69 -1.02
C PHE A 31 -46.83 24.42 0.16
N ALA A 32 -47.20 24.79 1.37
CA ALA A 32 -46.44 24.45 2.57
C ALA A 32 -46.36 22.94 2.79
N VAL A 33 -47.46 22.20 2.59
CA VAL A 33 -47.47 20.73 2.65
C VAL A 33 -46.56 20.14 1.57
N TRP A 34 -46.61 20.65 0.35
CA TRP A 34 -45.75 20.17 -0.74
C TRP A 34 -44.27 20.46 -0.48
N VAL A 35 -43.93 21.68 -0.06
CA VAL A 35 -42.55 22.09 0.26
C VAL A 35 -41.99 21.35 1.46
N LEU A 36 -42.80 21.10 2.49
CA LEU A 36 -42.33 20.49 3.73
C LEU A 36 -42.36 18.96 3.70
N PHE A 37 -43.27 18.33 2.97
CA PHE A 37 -43.52 16.88 3.12
C PHE A 37 -43.49 16.06 1.82
N VAL A 38 -43.62 16.67 0.64
CA VAL A 38 -43.85 15.90 -0.61
C VAL A 38 -42.75 16.08 -1.65
N ARG A 39 -42.11 17.25 -1.74
CA ARG A 39 -41.09 17.48 -2.77
C ARG A 39 -39.85 16.60 -2.52
N PRO A 40 -39.22 16.06 -3.57
CA PRO A 40 -37.86 15.54 -3.48
C PRO A 40 -36.93 16.63 -2.94
N ARG A 41 -36.11 16.28 -1.97
CA ARG A 41 -35.16 17.20 -1.33
C ARG A 41 -33.81 17.13 -2.02
N THR A 42 -33.06 18.22 -1.99
CA THR A 42 -31.64 18.13 -2.36
C THR A 42 -30.86 17.48 -1.23
N LEU A 43 -29.68 16.95 -1.55
CA LEU A 43 -28.84 16.34 -0.52
C LEU A 43 -28.36 17.36 0.52
N ALA A 44 -28.10 18.61 0.10
CA ALA A 44 -27.78 19.74 0.97
C ALA A 44 -28.86 19.95 2.04
N GLU A 45 -30.12 19.87 1.62
CA GLU A 45 -31.27 20.01 2.52
C GLU A 45 -31.30 18.85 3.52
N VAL A 46 -31.10 17.61 3.07
CA VAL A 46 -31.11 16.42 3.93
C VAL A 46 -30.06 16.49 5.05
N TYR A 47 -28.83 16.92 4.74
CA TYR A 47 -27.78 17.12 5.74
C TYR A 47 -28.11 18.28 6.71
N GLY A 48 -28.69 19.37 6.19
CA GLY A 48 -29.04 20.55 6.99
C GLY A 48 -30.11 20.32 8.08
N PHE A 49 -30.89 19.24 8.02
CA PHE A 49 -31.94 18.95 9.03
C PHE A 49 -31.40 18.35 10.35
N GLY A 50 -30.15 17.87 10.37
CA GLY A 50 -29.39 17.51 11.58
C GLY A 50 -29.91 16.34 12.44
N ARG A 51 -31.18 15.91 12.31
CA ARG A 51 -31.75 14.76 13.05
C ARG A 51 -32.85 14.07 12.25
N TRP A 52 -32.58 12.84 11.82
CA TRP A 52 -33.57 11.93 11.23
C TRP A 52 -34.02 10.89 12.25
N SER A 53 -35.27 10.42 12.11
CA SER A 53 -35.81 9.35 12.97
C SER A 53 -35.75 8.00 12.26
N PRO A 54 -35.47 6.90 12.98
CA PRO A 54 -35.62 5.56 12.42
C PRO A 54 -37.01 5.33 11.83
N GLY A 55 -37.09 4.69 10.67
CA GLY A 55 -38.32 4.45 9.93
C GLY A 55 -38.81 5.64 9.10
N SER A 56 -38.10 6.77 9.09
CA SER A 56 -38.41 7.89 8.18
C SER A 56 -37.86 7.63 6.78
N ALA A 57 -38.60 8.10 5.76
CA ALA A 57 -38.21 8.01 4.37
C ALA A 57 -38.22 9.40 3.72
N VAL A 58 -37.21 9.68 2.89
CA VAL A 58 -37.05 10.97 2.22
C VAL A 58 -36.69 10.77 0.77
N ALA A 59 -37.54 11.24 -0.15
CA ALA A 59 -37.18 11.29 -1.55
C ALA A 59 -36.12 12.39 -1.78
N ILE A 60 -35.07 12.06 -2.52
CA ILE A 60 -34.03 13.00 -2.93
C ILE A 60 -33.89 13.04 -4.45
N GLU A 61 -33.54 14.21 -4.99
CA GLU A 61 -33.27 14.42 -6.42
C GLU A 61 -32.05 15.33 -6.57
N GLY A 62 -31.18 15.00 -7.54
CA GLY A 62 -30.01 15.80 -7.89
C GLY A 62 -29.45 15.46 -9.27
N THR A 63 -28.52 16.28 -9.75
CA THR A 63 -27.74 16.08 -10.97
C THR A 63 -26.47 15.31 -10.64
N ILE A 64 -26.15 14.26 -11.40
CA ILE A 64 -24.92 13.48 -11.23
C ILE A 64 -23.70 14.33 -11.60
N THR A 65 -22.77 14.51 -10.67
CA THR A 65 -21.51 15.25 -10.83
C THR A 65 -20.29 14.33 -10.91
N SER A 66 -20.36 13.15 -10.30
CA SER A 66 -19.32 12.10 -10.36
C SER A 66 -19.94 10.71 -10.31
N ILE A 67 -19.21 9.72 -10.84
CA ILE A 67 -19.59 8.31 -10.83
C ILE A 67 -18.34 7.52 -10.44
N VAL A 68 -18.44 6.71 -9.40
CA VAL A 68 -17.40 5.77 -8.95
C VAL A 68 -18.00 4.36 -9.00
N ARG A 69 -17.20 3.39 -9.43
CA ARG A 69 -17.60 1.97 -9.49
C ARG A 69 -16.51 1.16 -8.79
N GLU A 70 -16.95 0.31 -7.88
CA GLU A 70 -16.07 -0.52 -7.05
C GLU A 70 -16.56 -1.97 -7.07
N ASN A 71 -15.66 -2.94 -6.98
CA ASN A 71 -15.89 -4.36 -6.87
C ASN A 71 -15.46 -4.80 -5.48
N THR A 72 -16.24 -4.46 -4.47
CA THR A 72 -15.86 -4.77 -3.11
C THR A 72 -16.02 -6.26 -2.81
N SER A 73 -15.46 -6.69 -1.69
CA SER A 73 -15.75 -8.00 -1.09
C SER A 73 -17.24 -8.27 -0.84
N TYR A 74 -18.07 -7.23 -0.80
CA TYR A 74 -19.53 -7.31 -0.63
C TYR A 74 -20.29 -7.37 -1.97
N GLY A 75 -19.58 -7.22 -3.11
CA GLY A 75 -20.13 -7.22 -4.46
C GLY A 75 -19.82 -5.93 -5.23
N PRO A 76 -20.23 -5.84 -6.50
CA PRO A 76 -20.11 -4.61 -7.28
C PRO A 76 -21.00 -3.51 -6.69
N GLU A 77 -20.42 -2.35 -6.45
CA GLU A 77 -21.05 -1.15 -5.92
C GLU A 77 -20.84 0.03 -6.87
N VAL A 78 -21.80 0.95 -6.90
CA VAL A 78 -21.72 2.18 -7.67
C VAL A 78 -22.04 3.33 -6.75
N TYR A 79 -21.25 4.38 -6.81
CA TYR A 79 -21.46 5.58 -6.03
C TYR A 79 -21.60 6.80 -6.94
N LEU A 80 -22.61 7.62 -6.68
CA LEU A 80 -22.95 8.79 -7.47
C LEU A 80 -22.75 10.06 -6.63
N GLY A 81 -21.96 11.00 -7.14
CA GLY A 81 -21.94 12.37 -6.63
C GLY A 81 -23.15 13.12 -7.14
N LEU A 82 -23.93 13.71 -6.24
CA LEU A 82 -25.01 14.63 -6.59
C LEU A 82 -24.62 16.09 -6.30
N ASP A 83 -25.13 17.00 -7.12
CA ASP A 83 -25.02 18.45 -6.90
C ASP A 83 -25.59 18.87 -5.53
N GLY A 84 -24.89 19.80 -4.86
CA GLY A 84 -25.27 20.31 -3.53
C GLY A 84 -24.85 19.45 -2.34
N GLY A 85 -24.19 18.30 -2.52
CA GLY A 85 -23.61 17.56 -1.38
C GLY A 85 -22.37 18.28 -0.82
N SER A 86 -22.45 18.87 0.38
CA SER A 86 -21.37 19.70 0.93
C SER A 86 -20.77 19.21 2.25
N GLU A 87 -21.20 18.07 2.80
CA GLU A 87 -20.56 17.53 4.02
C GLU A 87 -19.28 16.74 3.72
N CYS A 88 -19.12 16.24 2.50
CA CYS A 88 -18.01 15.37 2.11
C CYS A 88 -17.39 15.86 0.78
N PRO A 89 -16.41 16.79 0.85
CA PRO A 89 -15.78 17.34 -0.35
C PRO A 89 -15.10 16.22 -1.15
N ASN A 90 -15.37 16.14 -2.45
CA ASN A 90 -14.75 15.24 -3.41
C ASN A 90 -15.14 13.74 -3.33
N SER A 91 -16.13 13.37 -2.51
CA SER A 91 -16.64 11.99 -2.46
C SER A 91 -18.04 11.87 -3.09
N PRO A 92 -18.36 10.74 -3.74
CA PRO A 92 -19.74 10.41 -4.08
C PRO A 92 -20.66 10.44 -2.86
N ASN A 93 -21.95 10.63 -3.10
CA ASN A 93 -22.92 10.94 -2.05
C ASN A 93 -23.95 9.83 -1.80
N VAL A 94 -24.27 9.05 -2.83
CA VAL A 94 -25.37 8.07 -2.81
C VAL A 94 -24.98 6.79 -3.54
N VAL A 95 -25.52 5.67 -3.07
CA VAL A 95 -25.36 4.34 -3.68
C VAL A 95 -26.30 4.23 -4.89
N GLY A 96 -25.74 3.82 -6.03
CA GLY A 96 -26.45 3.48 -7.26
C GLY A 96 -26.59 1.97 -7.45
N ASP A 97 -27.50 1.59 -8.34
CA ASP A 97 -27.67 0.22 -8.81
C ASP A 97 -26.47 -0.18 -9.70
N PRO A 98 -25.68 -1.19 -9.33
CA PRO A 98 -24.51 -1.61 -10.10
C PRO A 98 -24.84 -2.08 -11.51
N THR A 99 -26.08 -2.52 -11.76
CA THR A 99 -26.56 -2.98 -13.07
C THR A 99 -27.06 -1.85 -13.98
N ALA A 100 -27.18 -0.62 -13.45
CA ALA A 100 -27.67 0.53 -14.18
C ALA A 100 -26.55 1.34 -14.86
N THR A 101 -26.90 1.99 -15.96
CA THR A 101 -26.02 2.93 -16.68
C THR A 101 -26.27 4.35 -16.18
N TYR A 102 -25.20 5.01 -15.76
CA TYR A 102 -25.21 6.38 -15.26
C TYR A 102 -24.38 7.29 -16.16
N ALA A 103 -24.74 8.57 -16.23
CA ALA A 103 -23.99 9.59 -16.95
C ALA A 103 -23.89 10.87 -16.13
N ILE A 104 -22.70 11.51 -16.15
CA ILE A 104 -22.50 12.83 -15.55
C ILE A 104 -23.42 13.84 -16.26
N GLY A 105 -24.11 14.68 -15.49
CA GLY A 105 -25.11 15.62 -15.96
C GLY A 105 -26.54 15.05 -16.05
N ALA A 106 -26.72 13.74 -15.87
CA ALA A 106 -28.05 13.14 -15.80
C ALA A 106 -28.72 13.44 -14.44
N ARG A 107 -30.05 13.47 -14.42
CA ARG A 107 -30.82 13.53 -13.17
C ARG A 107 -30.90 12.16 -12.53
N PHE A 108 -30.78 12.12 -11.21
CA PHE A 108 -30.93 10.94 -10.39
C PHE A 108 -31.92 11.22 -9.25
N GLN A 109 -32.81 10.26 -9.01
CA GLN A 109 -33.78 10.32 -7.93
C GLN A 109 -33.74 8.99 -7.17
N THR A 110 -33.69 9.06 -5.84
CA THR A 110 -33.78 7.89 -4.96
C THR A 110 -34.53 8.24 -3.68
N THR A 111 -34.81 7.25 -2.83
CA THR A 111 -35.41 7.44 -1.51
C THR A 111 -34.45 6.96 -0.45
N LEU A 112 -34.13 7.83 0.51
CA LEU A 112 -33.34 7.50 1.68
C LEU A 112 -34.24 6.85 2.72
N HIS A 113 -33.93 5.63 3.14
CA HIS A 113 -34.66 4.94 4.20
C HIS A 113 -33.84 4.97 5.48
N PHE A 114 -34.15 5.93 6.36
CA PHE A 114 -33.42 6.09 7.61
C PHE A 114 -33.76 4.95 8.56
N GLN A 115 -32.75 4.20 8.96
CA GLN A 115 -32.87 3.07 9.85
C GLN A 115 -32.11 3.36 11.15
N ALA A 116 -32.64 2.85 12.25
CA ALA A 116 -31.85 2.74 13.48
C ALA A 116 -30.78 1.69 13.22
N LEU A 117 -29.53 2.12 13.30
CA LEU A 117 -28.39 1.25 13.22
C LEU A 117 -27.69 1.27 14.57
N THR A 118 -27.13 0.12 14.95
CA THR A 118 -26.26 0.02 16.11
C THR A 118 -24.92 -0.43 15.59
N VAL A 119 -23.90 0.42 15.66
CA VAL A 119 -22.54 0.03 15.27
C VAL A 119 -21.77 -0.18 16.55
N ASN A 120 -21.50 -1.45 16.87
CA ASN A 120 -20.93 -1.93 18.14
C ASN A 120 -21.48 -1.26 19.42
N GLY A 121 -22.80 -1.05 19.47
CA GLY A 121 -23.51 -0.59 20.66
C GLY A 121 -23.86 0.90 20.69
N ASP A 122 -23.32 1.72 19.78
CA ASP A 122 -23.68 3.13 19.67
C ASP A 122 -24.88 3.32 18.72
N PRO A 123 -25.91 4.10 19.11
CA PRO A 123 -27.08 4.34 18.28
C PRO A 123 -26.76 5.36 17.17
N ALA A 124 -27.00 4.96 15.93
CA ALA A 124 -26.91 5.80 14.75
C ALA A 124 -28.22 5.77 13.95
N VAL A 125 -28.44 6.81 13.15
CA VAL A 125 -29.53 6.85 12.17
C VAL A 125 -28.91 7.20 10.83
N SER A 126 -28.91 6.25 9.91
CA SER A 126 -28.41 6.44 8.54
C SER A 126 -29.33 5.73 7.55
N ALA A 127 -29.14 6.04 6.28
CA ALA A 127 -29.82 5.41 5.16
C ALA A 127 -28.80 4.58 4.38
N PRO A 128 -29.05 3.29 4.08
CA PRO A 128 -28.16 2.45 3.27
C PRO A 128 -27.86 3.03 1.88
N GLU A 129 -28.75 3.90 1.39
CA GLU A 129 -28.61 4.57 0.10
C GLU A 129 -27.62 5.74 0.13
N LEU A 130 -27.17 6.19 1.30
CA LEU A 130 -26.15 7.23 1.43
C LEU A 130 -24.75 6.61 1.40
N HIS A 131 -23.86 7.19 0.60
CA HIS A 131 -22.42 6.95 0.69
C HIS A 131 -21.77 7.80 1.79
N CYS A 132 -22.33 8.96 2.16
CA CYS A 132 -21.79 9.87 3.19
C CYS A 132 -22.90 10.39 4.14
N PRO A 133 -22.66 10.74 5.43
CA PRO A 133 -21.42 10.71 6.24
C PRO A 133 -20.88 9.31 6.58
N PHE A 134 -21.49 8.26 6.04
CA PHE A 134 -21.04 6.87 6.05
C PHE A 134 -21.78 6.13 4.94
N PRO A 135 -21.24 5.16 4.17
CA PRO A 135 -19.92 4.46 4.06
C PRO A 135 -18.59 5.16 3.66
N SER A 136 -18.50 6.47 3.45
CA SER A 136 -17.25 7.12 3.02
C SER A 136 -16.13 7.05 4.06
N ALA A 137 -16.47 6.99 5.35
CA ALA A 137 -15.48 6.81 6.41
C ALA A 137 -14.88 5.41 6.38
N LEU A 138 -15.66 4.38 5.99
CA LEU A 138 -15.18 3.00 5.88
C LEU A 138 -14.25 2.86 4.66
N GLU A 139 -14.61 3.44 3.51
CA GLU A 139 -13.74 3.51 2.32
C GLU A 139 -12.48 4.34 2.59
N ALA A 140 -12.60 5.47 3.30
CA ALA A 140 -11.44 6.28 3.71
C ALA A 140 -10.56 5.54 4.74
N ILE A 141 -11.14 4.75 5.65
CA ILE A 141 -10.41 3.84 6.54
C ILE A 141 -9.63 2.83 5.70
N GLY A 142 -10.29 2.14 4.77
CA GLY A 142 -9.66 1.18 3.85
C GLY A 142 -8.54 1.84 3.03
N THR A 143 -8.79 3.03 2.47
CA THR A 143 -7.80 3.80 1.71
C THR A 143 -6.59 4.18 2.55
N VAL A 144 -6.77 4.62 3.80
CA VAL A 144 -5.67 4.96 4.71
C VAL A 144 -4.90 3.70 5.14
N LEU A 145 -5.60 2.62 5.50
CA LEU A 145 -4.99 1.35 5.88
C LEU A 145 -4.19 0.74 4.73
N ASP A 146 -4.67 0.92 3.50
CA ASP A 146 -3.98 0.47 2.30
C ASP A 146 -2.84 1.40 1.91
N ALA A 147 -2.99 2.72 2.08
CA ALA A 147 -1.90 3.67 1.94
C ALA A 147 -0.75 3.34 2.91
N VAL A 148 -1.06 2.94 4.15
CA VAL A 148 -0.03 2.47 5.08
C VAL A 148 0.55 1.11 4.67
N SER A 149 -0.27 0.22 4.10
CA SER A 149 0.18 -1.04 3.50
C SER A 149 1.15 -0.82 2.32
N LEU A 150 1.09 0.36 1.67
CA LEU A 150 2.00 0.80 0.61
C LEU A 150 3.30 1.43 1.13
N VAL A 151 3.39 1.82 2.41
CA VAL A 151 4.57 2.49 2.96
C VAL A 151 5.58 1.46 3.48
N GLY A 152 6.59 1.17 2.64
CA GLY A 152 7.88 0.63 3.10
C GLY A 152 8.13 -0.86 2.91
N GLY A 153 7.21 -1.60 2.28
CA GLY A 153 7.42 -3.01 1.90
C GLY A 153 7.80 -3.18 0.43
N ARG A 154 8.57 -4.23 0.08
CA ARG A 154 8.74 -4.67 -1.32
C ARG A 154 7.80 -5.82 -1.69
N ILE A 155 6.87 -6.15 -0.78
CA ILE A 155 5.75 -7.05 -1.00
C ILE A 155 4.48 -6.26 -0.65
N LEU A 156 3.52 -6.30 -1.55
CA LEU A 156 2.18 -5.78 -1.44
C LEU A 156 1.22 -6.97 -1.44
N LEU A 157 0.16 -6.85 -0.66
CA LEU A 157 -0.87 -7.87 -0.50
C LEU A 157 -2.18 -7.25 -0.97
N ALA A 158 -2.66 -7.71 -2.12
CA ALA A 158 -3.83 -7.21 -2.81
C ALA A 158 -5.02 -8.14 -2.57
N TYR A 159 -6.16 -7.61 -2.15
CA TYR A 159 -7.36 -8.46 -2.03
C TYR A 159 -7.80 -8.99 -3.41
N ASN A 160 -7.96 -10.31 -3.49
CA ASN A 160 -8.30 -11.06 -4.69
C ASN A 160 -9.53 -11.96 -4.46
N GLY A 161 -10.49 -11.46 -3.67
CA GLY A 161 -11.78 -12.12 -3.46
C GLY A 161 -11.88 -12.95 -2.18
N THR A 162 -13.09 -13.45 -1.94
CA THR A 162 -13.40 -14.34 -0.81
C THR A 162 -14.03 -15.62 -1.36
N GLY A 163 -13.43 -16.76 -1.01
CA GLY A 163 -13.92 -18.08 -1.39
C GLY A 163 -15.25 -18.45 -0.70
N PRO A 164 -15.96 -19.48 -1.20
CA PRO A 164 -17.27 -19.89 -0.70
C PRO A 164 -17.27 -20.39 0.75
N ASN A 165 -16.10 -20.66 1.32
CA ASN A 165 -15.89 -21.06 2.72
C ASN A 165 -15.49 -19.87 3.63
N GLY A 166 -15.56 -18.63 3.13
CA GLY A 166 -15.16 -17.43 3.86
C GLY A 166 -13.64 -17.20 3.92
N VAL A 167 -12.84 -18.01 3.21
CA VAL A 167 -11.40 -17.79 3.09
C VAL A 167 -11.16 -16.57 2.21
N VAL A 168 -10.44 -15.61 2.76
CA VAL A 168 -10.04 -14.39 2.07
C VAL A 168 -8.77 -14.66 1.29
N HIS A 169 -8.72 -14.20 0.05
CA HIS A 169 -7.59 -14.37 -0.85
C HIS A 169 -6.83 -13.06 -0.97
N TYR A 170 -5.54 -13.05 -0.62
CA TYR A 170 -4.65 -11.94 -0.90
C TYR A 170 -3.61 -12.36 -1.95
N GLU A 171 -3.64 -11.75 -3.12
CA GLU A 171 -2.58 -11.86 -4.13
C GLU A 171 -1.32 -11.15 -3.65
N ILE A 172 -0.19 -11.78 -3.87
CA ILE A 172 1.13 -11.25 -3.60
C ILE A 172 1.57 -10.49 -4.86
N LEU A 173 1.87 -9.21 -4.67
CA LEU A 173 2.46 -8.34 -5.67
C LEU A 173 3.81 -7.88 -5.12
N THR A 174 4.87 -8.12 -5.85
CA THR A 174 6.22 -7.79 -5.45
C THR A 174 6.67 -6.53 -6.15
N ALA A 175 7.44 -5.70 -5.44
CA ALA A 175 8.06 -4.55 -6.07
C ALA A 175 8.93 -5.03 -7.23
N ASN A 176 8.59 -4.54 -8.43
CA ASN A 176 9.35 -4.79 -9.64
C ASN A 176 9.39 -6.27 -10.08
N GLY A 177 8.37 -7.07 -9.76
CA GLY A 177 8.25 -8.46 -10.22
C GLY A 177 9.41 -9.35 -9.76
N ARG A 178 9.77 -9.23 -8.48
CA ARG A 178 10.87 -9.94 -7.85
C ARG A 178 10.38 -11.22 -7.21
N ALA A 179 11.20 -12.25 -7.32
CA ALA A 179 10.95 -13.51 -6.65
C ALA A 179 11.83 -13.66 -5.39
N TYR A 180 11.22 -14.18 -4.33
CA TYR A 180 11.85 -14.37 -3.02
C TYR A 180 11.84 -15.84 -2.60
N ARG A 181 12.78 -16.24 -1.73
CA ARG A 181 12.77 -17.62 -1.21
C ARG A 181 11.72 -17.76 -0.11
N PRO A 182 10.83 -18.75 -0.17
CA PRO A 182 9.77 -18.90 0.84
C PRO A 182 10.33 -19.27 2.23
N ASP A 183 11.49 -19.94 2.29
CA ASP A 183 12.13 -20.38 3.55
C ASP A 183 12.54 -19.22 4.47
N THR A 184 12.73 -18.02 3.92
CA THR A 184 13.26 -16.86 4.64
C THR A 184 12.20 -15.82 4.96
N LEU A 185 10.95 -16.06 4.55
CA LEU A 185 9.84 -15.14 4.72
C LEU A 185 8.83 -15.71 5.73
N PRO A 186 8.84 -15.28 7.00
CA PRO A 186 7.77 -15.59 7.93
C PRO A 186 6.48 -14.88 7.51
N ALA A 187 5.33 -15.41 7.92
CA ALA A 187 4.05 -14.72 7.83
C ALA A 187 3.37 -14.68 9.20
N THR A 188 2.77 -13.54 9.55
CA THR A 188 2.02 -13.41 10.81
C THR A 188 0.66 -12.79 10.56
N LEU A 189 -0.35 -13.34 11.23
CA LEU A 189 -1.64 -12.73 11.38
C LEU A 189 -1.70 -12.13 12.78
N ARG A 190 -1.95 -10.83 12.85
CA ARG A 190 -1.97 -10.07 14.09
C ARG A 190 -3.34 -9.44 14.26
N LYS A 191 -3.84 -9.37 15.49
CA LYS A 191 -5.14 -8.77 15.79
C LYS A 191 -4.95 -7.56 16.68
N SER A 192 -5.54 -6.42 16.29
CA SER A 192 -5.48 -5.22 17.12
C SER A 192 -6.15 -5.49 18.47
N VAL A 193 -5.50 -5.05 19.54
CA VAL A 193 -6.18 -4.95 20.85
C VAL A 193 -6.99 -3.66 20.89
N PRO A 194 -8.16 -3.66 21.56
CA PRO A 194 -8.88 -2.42 21.86
C PRO A 194 -7.91 -1.39 22.45
N ILE A 195 -8.01 -0.12 22.03
CA ILE A 195 -7.10 0.94 22.49
C ILE A 195 -7.39 1.22 23.97
N GLN A 196 -6.76 0.47 24.87
CA GLN A 196 -6.63 0.85 26.26
C GLN A 196 -5.40 1.75 26.41
N GLY A 197 -5.63 3.06 26.47
CA GLY A 197 -4.64 3.96 27.05
C GLY A 197 -4.71 3.87 28.58
N SER A 198 -3.56 3.93 29.25
CA SER A 198 -3.45 4.23 30.68
C SER A 198 -3.72 5.72 30.99
N ASN A 199 -4.05 6.52 29.98
CA ASN A 199 -4.34 7.94 30.08
C ASN A 199 -5.86 8.16 30.32
N PRO A 200 -6.27 8.66 31.50
CA PRO A 200 -7.68 8.90 31.83
C PRO A 200 -8.36 10.01 31.00
N ALA A 201 -7.60 10.76 30.18
CA ALA A 201 -8.16 11.71 29.21
C ALA A 201 -8.58 11.07 27.88
N LEU A 202 -8.16 9.82 27.62
CA LEU A 202 -8.64 9.04 26.48
C LEU A 202 -9.84 8.19 26.94
N PRO A 203 -10.97 8.17 26.18
CA PRO A 203 -12.12 7.33 26.52
C PRO A 203 -11.70 5.86 26.73
N ALA A 204 -12.33 5.18 27.68
CA ALA A 204 -12.06 3.76 27.94
C ALA A 204 -12.23 2.93 26.65
N GLY A 205 -11.24 2.09 26.35
CA GLY A 205 -11.06 1.42 25.07
C GLY A 205 -12.25 0.59 24.60
N GLY A 206 -12.64 0.84 23.35
CA GLY A 206 -13.52 -0.01 22.56
C GLY A 206 -12.97 -0.17 21.13
N PRO A 207 -13.55 -1.05 20.30
CA PRO A 207 -13.18 -1.18 18.88
C PRO A 207 -13.36 0.17 18.14
N ILE A 208 -12.66 0.35 17.01
CA ILE A 208 -13.00 1.41 16.06
C ILE A 208 -14.30 0.97 15.40
N ASP A 209 -15.38 1.61 15.81
CA ASP A 209 -16.73 1.15 15.49
C ASP A 209 -17.68 2.27 15.08
N SER A 210 -17.17 3.48 14.91
CA SER A 210 -17.94 4.65 14.48
C SER A 210 -17.00 5.69 13.85
N PRO A 211 -17.50 6.71 13.14
CA PRO A 211 -16.65 7.68 12.46
C PRO A 211 -16.13 8.71 13.49
N ALA A 212 -16.87 8.90 14.59
CA ALA A 212 -16.49 9.66 15.76
C ALA A 212 -15.31 8.97 16.43
N ARG A 213 -15.39 7.65 16.67
CA ARG A 213 -14.23 6.89 17.15
C ARG A 213 -13.09 6.84 16.15
N TRP A 214 -13.33 6.79 14.84
CA TRP A 214 -12.25 6.91 13.86
C TRP A 214 -11.62 8.32 13.85
N ARG A 215 -12.40 9.39 14.01
CA ARG A 215 -11.85 10.75 14.14
C ARG A 215 -11.03 10.90 15.42
N ASP A 216 -11.45 10.24 16.50
CA ASP A 216 -10.82 10.33 17.81
C ASP A 216 -9.61 9.37 17.96
N PHE A 217 -9.61 8.22 17.26
CA PHE A 217 -8.62 7.14 17.40
C PHE A 217 -7.92 6.71 16.11
N GLY A 218 -8.40 7.14 14.94
CA GLY A 218 -7.84 6.80 13.62
C GLY A 218 -6.45 7.36 13.43
N ALA A 219 -6.14 8.53 14.01
CA ALA A 219 -4.78 9.04 14.07
C ALA A 219 -3.86 8.17 14.95
N LEU A 220 -4.36 7.59 16.04
CA LEU A 220 -3.60 6.66 16.88
C LEU A 220 -3.38 5.32 16.16
N GLN A 221 -4.36 4.86 15.39
CA GLN A 221 -4.24 3.62 14.61
C GLN A 221 -3.35 3.82 13.39
N PHE A 222 -3.41 4.99 12.75
CA PHE A 222 -2.42 5.43 11.77
C PHE A 222 -1.02 5.51 12.37
N LEU A 223 -0.85 6.08 13.58
CA LEU A 223 0.45 6.12 14.27
C LEU A 223 0.95 4.72 14.69
N ARG A 224 0.05 3.79 15.04
CA ARG A 224 0.41 2.38 15.32
C ARG A 224 0.77 1.62 14.03
N ALA A 225 0.09 1.94 12.94
CA ALA A 225 0.32 1.33 11.64
C ALA A 225 1.57 1.88 10.94
N SER A 226 1.88 3.16 11.14
CA SER A 226 3.02 3.87 10.54
C SER A 226 4.26 3.95 11.43
N GLY A 227 4.10 3.79 12.74
CA GLY A 227 5.16 3.92 13.73
C GLY A 227 5.36 2.60 14.47
N ALA A 228 6.62 2.18 14.58
CA ALA A 228 7.13 0.98 15.24
C ALA A 228 6.80 0.84 16.76
N TYR A 229 5.64 1.32 17.23
CA TYR A 229 5.34 1.61 18.63
C TYR A 229 4.29 0.70 19.30
N SER A 230 3.62 -0.21 18.58
CA SER A 230 2.98 -1.37 19.23
C SER A 230 2.63 -2.42 18.19
N GLU A 231 3.36 -3.53 18.19
CA GLU A 231 2.99 -4.72 17.44
C GLU A 231 1.63 -5.23 17.92
N PHE A 232 0.65 -5.32 17.01
CA PHE A 232 -0.56 -6.08 17.29
C PHE A 232 -0.18 -7.50 17.73
N PRO A 233 -0.80 -8.07 18.79
CA PRO A 233 -0.53 -9.44 19.18
C PRO A 233 -0.71 -10.41 18.02
N ILE A 234 0.27 -11.31 17.87
CA ILE A 234 0.21 -12.41 16.92
C ILE A 234 -0.89 -13.38 17.38
N VAL A 235 -1.85 -13.64 16.50
CA VAL A 235 -2.92 -14.63 16.71
C VAL A 235 -2.66 -15.91 15.93
N ASP A 236 -1.87 -15.85 14.86
CA ASP A 236 -1.34 -17.00 14.15
C ASP A 236 -0.03 -16.64 13.44
N ASP A 237 0.85 -17.61 13.27
CA ASP A 237 2.14 -17.43 12.63
C ASP A 237 2.56 -18.63 11.79
N MET A 238 3.34 -18.31 10.76
CA MET A 238 4.03 -19.23 9.90
C MET A 238 5.51 -18.86 9.94
N PRO A 239 6.41 -19.70 10.49
CA PRO A 239 7.84 -19.38 10.61
C PRO A 239 8.52 -19.10 9.27
N SER A 240 8.05 -19.72 8.21
CA SER A 240 8.42 -19.45 6.82
C SER A 240 7.26 -19.80 5.88
N LEU A 241 7.11 -19.10 4.76
CA LEU A 241 6.09 -19.41 3.74
C LEU A 241 6.25 -20.82 3.17
N ALA A 242 7.45 -21.41 3.25
CA ALA A 242 7.71 -22.79 2.84
C ALA A 242 6.99 -23.84 3.69
N ALA A 243 6.54 -23.49 4.91
CA ALA A 243 5.68 -24.36 5.70
C ALA A 243 4.30 -24.57 5.04
N GLY A 244 3.90 -23.67 4.14
CA GLY A 244 2.65 -23.72 3.39
C GLY A 244 1.40 -23.38 4.21
N VAL A 245 1.34 -23.74 5.50
CA VAL A 245 0.21 -23.48 6.39
C VAL A 245 0.72 -23.06 7.78
N SER A 246 0.06 -22.08 8.40
CA SER A 246 0.39 -21.62 9.75
C SER A 246 0.03 -22.64 10.82
N ARG A 247 0.56 -22.43 12.04
CA ARG A 247 0.32 -23.32 13.19
C ARG A 247 -1.17 -23.53 13.49
N ASN A 248 -1.99 -22.49 13.43
CA ASN A 248 -3.44 -22.60 13.70
C ASN A 248 -4.28 -22.76 12.43
N GLY A 249 -3.66 -22.84 11.24
CA GLY A 249 -4.36 -22.99 9.97
C GLY A 249 -5.11 -21.75 9.48
N SER A 250 -4.87 -20.59 10.09
CA SER A 250 -5.49 -19.32 9.69
C SER A 250 -4.81 -18.71 8.47
N LEU A 251 -3.57 -19.11 8.15
CA LEU A 251 -2.83 -18.67 6.98
C LEU A 251 -2.41 -19.87 6.14
N ARG A 252 -2.48 -19.70 4.81
CA ARG A 252 -1.93 -20.66 3.86
C ARG A 252 -1.27 -19.93 2.69
N PHE A 253 -0.03 -20.28 2.41
CA PHE A 253 0.68 -19.84 1.22
C PHE A 253 0.33 -20.77 0.05
N VAL A 254 0.09 -20.18 -1.12
CA VAL A 254 -0.20 -20.86 -2.37
C VAL A 254 0.72 -20.29 -3.43
N ASP A 255 1.74 -21.08 -3.77
CA ASP A 255 2.55 -20.91 -4.97
C ASP A 255 1.67 -21.28 -6.17
N THR A 256 1.17 -20.28 -6.88
CA THR A 256 0.18 -20.46 -7.95
C THR A 256 0.84 -20.90 -9.24
N ASN A 257 2.06 -20.42 -9.49
CA ASN A 257 2.79 -20.66 -10.74
C ASN A 257 3.72 -21.89 -10.65
N VAL A 258 3.90 -22.45 -9.45
CA VAL A 258 4.65 -23.68 -9.12
C VAL A 258 6.15 -23.54 -9.41
N ASP A 259 6.71 -22.34 -9.24
CA ASP A 259 8.13 -22.07 -9.46
C ASP A 259 8.99 -22.21 -8.18
N GLY A 260 8.35 -22.44 -7.03
CA GLY A 260 8.99 -22.61 -5.74
C GLY A 260 9.50 -21.33 -5.10
N LEU A 261 9.08 -20.16 -5.60
CA LEU A 261 9.42 -18.84 -5.09
C LEU A 261 8.16 -18.15 -4.52
N VAL A 262 8.35 -16.93 -4.03
CA VAL A 262 7.29 -16.02 -3.60
C VAL A 262 7.36 -14.81 -4.50
N ASP A 263 6.44 -14.71 -5.45
CA ASP A 263 6.44 -13.66 -6.47
C ASP A 263 5.02 -13.23 -6.93
N ASP A 264 4.96 -12.51 -8.06
CA ASP A 264 3.72 -11.96 -8.58
C ASP A 264 2.76 -13.08 -9.04
N GLY A 265 1.53 -13.06 -8.53
CA GLY A 265 0.49 -14.05 -8.85
C GLY A 265 0.39 -15.19 -7.84
N ASP A 266 1.33 -15.26 -6.89
CA ASP A 266 1.16 -16.08 -5.69
C ASP A 266 0.11 -15.51 -4.75
N ARG A 267 -0.30 -16.33 -3.78
CA ARG A 267 -1.42 -15.98 -2.92
C ARG A 267 -1.21 -16.38 -1.48
N LEU A 268 -1.69 -15.54 -0.58
CA LEU A 268 -1.90 -15.87 0.82
C LEU A 268 -3.40 -15.97 1.13
N ASP A 269 -3.81 -17.16 1.51
CA ASP A 269 -5.17 -17.46 1.99
C ASP A 269 -5.26 -17.16 3.48
N VAL A 270 -6.28 -16.41 3.87
CA VAL A 270 -6.50 -15.97 5.25
C VAL A 270 -7.89 -16.39 5.71
N ASN A 271 -7.95 -17.15 6.80
CA ASN A 271 -9.18 -17.50 7.48
C ASN A 271 -9.34 -16.60 8.70
N LEU A 272 -10.24 -15.62 8.61
CA LEU A 272 -10.50 -14.67 9.68
C LEU A 272 -11.59 -15.22 10.60
N ALA A 273 -11.37 -15.12 11.92
CA ALA A 273 -12.38 -15.48 12.89
C ALA A 273 -13.63 -14.61 12.71
N ALA A 274 -14.81 -15.25 12.81
CA ALA A 274 -16.08 -14.52 12.82
C ALA A 274 -16.09 -13.51 13.99
N THR A 275 -16.61 -12.31 13.73
CA THR A 275 -16.65 -11.23 14.73
C THR A 275 -17.62 -11.50 15.87
N GLY A 276 -18.41 -12.59 15.79
CA GLY A 276 -19.33 -13.05 16.83
C GLY A 276 -20.57 -12.16 17.02
N SER A 277 -20.68 -11.07 16.26
CA SER A 277 -21.80 -10.12 16.30
C SER A 277 -22.19 -9.69 14.88
N PRO A 278 -23.49 -9.57 14.55
CA PRO A 278 -23.97 -9.02 13.27
C PRO A 278 -23.56 -7.56 13.00
N THR A 279 -22.95 -6.89 13.98
CA THR A 279 -22.47 -5.51 13.88
C THR A 279 -21.00 -5.36 14.28
N GLY A 280 -20.33 -6.49 14.57
CA GLY A 280 -18.96 -6.60 15.05
C GLY A 280 -17.92 -6.31 13.98
N TRP A 281 -16.89 -5.52 14.32
CA TRP A 281 -15.74 -5.25 13.47
C TRP A 281 -14.43 -5.51 14.21
N ASP A 282 -13.49 -6.18 13.55
CA ASP A 282 -12.15 -6.47 14.04
C ASP A 282 -11.10 -5.89 13.09
N THR A 283 -10.01 -5.34 13.61
CA THR A 283 -8.85 -4.97 12.80
C THR A 283 -7.75 -6.01 12.94
N TYR A 284 -7.32 -6.55 11.80
CA TYR A 284 -6.17 -7.43 11.68
C TYR A 284 -5.04 -6.72 10.92
N GLN A 285 -3.82 -7.21 11.15
CA GLN A 285 -2.66 -6.88 10.35
C GLN A 285 -2.04 -8.20 9.90
N LEU A 286 -2.05 -8.41 8.60
CA LEU A 286 -1.34 -9.50 7.94
C LEU A 286 0.05 -9.00 7.56
N VAL A 287 1.09 -9.77 7.86
CA VAL A 287 2.48 -9.40 7.58
C VAL A 287 3.20 -10.57 6.92
N ILE A 288 3.93 -10.31 5.83
CA ILE A 288 4.94 -11.20 5.26
C ILE A 288 6.31 -10.55 5.49
N GLY A 289 7.29 -11.33 5.92
CA GLY A 289 8.61 -10.82 6.30
C GLY A 289 8.59 -10.03 7.60
N GLY A 290 9.67 -9.30 7.85
CA GLY A 290 9.88 -8.43 8.99
C GLY A 290 9.63 -6.98 8.61
N LEU A 291 8.57 -6.40 9.17
CA LEU A 291 8.35 -4.95 9.18
C LEU A 291 8.64 -4.45 10.59
N PHE A 292 9.72 -3.69 10.73
CA PHE A 292 10.05 -2.92 11.94
C PHE A 292 10.28 -3.70 13.26
N ALA A 293 10.19 -5.05 13.30
CA ALA A 293 10.61 -5.93 14.41
C ALA A 293 10.71 -7.42 13.98
N ALA A 294 11.18 -8.30 14.88
CA ALA A 294 11.64 -9.67 14.60
C ALA A 294 10.53 -10.66 14.14
N PRO A 295 10.84 -11.65 13.24
CA PRO A 295 12.14 -11.89 12.63
C PRO A 295 12.47 -10.80 11.60
N GLN A 296 13.64 -10.18 11.72
CA GLN A 296 14.08 -9.20 10.73
C GLN A 296 14.36 -9.99 9.45
N THR A 297 13.71 -9.62 8.35
CA THR A 297 14.00 -10.16 7.02
C THR A 297 14.43 -9.03 6.09
N TYR A 298 15.07 -9.40 4.98
CA TYR A 298 15.56 -8.45 3.97
C TYR A 298 14.44 -7.79 3.15
N VAL A 299 13.23 -8.36 3.18
CA VAL A 299 12.01 -7.83 2.55
C VAL A 299 10.79 -8.12 3.41
N GLY A 300 9.81 -7.21 3.39
CA GLY A 300 8.51 -7.46 3.99
C GLY A 300 7.38 -6.68 3.31
N GLY A 301 6.16 -6.97 3.75
CA GLY A 301 4.91 -6.35 3.34
C GLY A 301 3.88 -6.50 4.44
N ALA A 302 3.00 -5.50 4.61
CA ALA A 302 1.88 -5.58 5.55
C ALA A 302 0.59 -5.22 4.84
N ARG A 303 -0.50 -5.86 5.27
CA ARG A 303 -1.88 -5.54 4.92
C ARG A 303 -2.67 -5.36 6.19
N PHE A 304 -3.27 -4.19 6.35
CA PHE A 304 -4.30 -4.00 7.35
C PHE A 304 -5.64 -4.47 6.81
N ILE A 305 -6.40 -5.18 7.65
CA ILE A 305 -7.68 -5.78 7.27
C ILE A 305 -8.72 -5.34 8.29
N LEU A 306 -9.81 -4.73 7.81
CA LEU A 306 -10.97 -4.42 8.64
C LEU A 306 -12.04 -5.50 8.41
N ASN A 307 -12.14 -6.48 9.30
CA ASN A 307 -13.06 -7.61 9.17
C ASN A 307 -14.41 -7.33 9.82
N GLY A 308 -15.50 -7.48 9.06
CA GLY A 308 -16.87 -7.29 9.51
C GLY A 308 -17.72 -8.56 9.50
N PRO A 309 -19.03 -8.44 9.75
CA PRO A 309 -19.95 -9.58 9.84
C PRO A 309 -20.14 -10.35 8.52
N SER A 310 -19.91 -9.71 7.38
CA SER A 310 -19.98 -10.34 6.05
C SER A 310 -18.61 -10.48 5.37
N GLY A 311 -17.51 -10.28 6.10
CA GLY A 311 -16.14 -10.42 5.59
C GLY A 311 -15.31 -9.13 5.69
N PRO A 312 -14.08 -9.14 5.14
CA PRO A 312 -13.20 -7.97 5.15
C PRO A 312 -13.81 -6.82 4.34
N LEU A 313 -13.69 -5.59 4.82
CA LEU A 313 -13.88 -4.40 4.01
C LEU A 313 -12.60 -4.15 3.22
N ASP A 314 -12.69 -4.30 1.90
CA ASP A 314 -11.54 -4.13 1.01
C ASP A 314 -12.00 -3.51 -0.32
N VAL A 315 -11.28 -2.49 -0.77
CA VAL A 315 -11.49 -1.82 -2.07
C VAL A 315 -10.38 -2.31 -2.99
N PRO A 316 -10.69 -3.09 -4.04
CA PRO A 316 -9.66 -3.69 -4.90
C PRO A 316 -8.69 -2.64 -5.43
N LEU A 317 -7.41 -2.98 -5.41
CA LEU A 317 -6.35 -2.10 -5.87
C LEU A 317 -6.48 -1.71 -7.36
N GLY A 318 -7.07 -2.59 -8.17
CA GLY A 318 -7.27 -2.37 -9.61
C GLY A 318 -8.26 -1.24 -9.97
N GLU A 319 -9.11 -0.82 -9.04
CA GLU A 319 -10.13 0.22 -9.27
C GLU A 319 -9.77 1.58 -8.66
N ARG A 320 -8.56 1.70 -8.11
CA ARG A 320 -8.03 2.97 -7.60
C ARG A 320 -7.71 3.93 -8.73
N ALA A 321 -7.98 5.21 -8.51
CA ALA A 321 -7.67 6.27 -9.48
C ALA A 321 -6.16 6.55 -9.62
N GLU A 322 -5.34 6.19 -8.63
CA GLU A 322 -3.90 6.42 -8.61
C GLU A 322 -3.17 5.25 -9.28
N ALA A 323 -2.54 5.53 -10.43
CA ALA A 323 -1.80 4.53 -11.18
C ALA A 323 -0.41 4.28 -10.59
N GLN A 324 -0.05 3.01 -10.42
CA GLN A 324 1.32 2.60 -10.22
C GLN A 324 1.74 1.47 -11.15
N VAL A 325 3.01 1.56 -11.55
CA VAL A 325 3.69 0.67 -12.47
C VAL A 325 4.94 0.13 -11.79
N GLY A 326 5.06 -1.19 -11.80
CA GLY A 326 6.25 -1.92 -11.41
C GLY A 326 7.26 -1.86 -12.55
N LEU A 327 8.51 -1.58 -12.21
CA LEU A 327 9.60 -1.51 -13.18
C LEU A 327 10.60 -2.62 -12.87
N ARG A 328 10.61 -3.68 -13.66
CA ARG A 328 11.42 -4.88 -13.42
C ARG A 328 12.74 -4.81 -14.16
N TYR A 329 13.84 -5.00 -13.44
CA TYR A 329 15.14 -5.22 -14.07
C TYR A 329 15.16 -6.60 -14.76
N ALA A 330 15.25 -6.61 -16.09
CA ALA A 330 15.18 -7.83 -16.90
C ALA A 330 16.56 -8.36 -17.33
N GLY A 331 17.65 -7.65 -17.03
CA GLY A 331 19.01 -8.07 -17.30
C GLY A 331 19.86 -7.03 -18.04
N ASP A 332 21.15 -7.35 -18.14
CA ASP A 332 22.14 -6.56 -18.87
C ASP A 332 22.64 -7.34 -20.08
N THR A 333 22.85 -6.61 -21.17
CA THR A 333 23.64 -7.10 -22.31
C THR A 333 25.01 -6.43 -22.28
N PHE A 334 26.08 -7.24 -22.22
CA PHE A 334 27.45 -6.74 -22.16
C PHE A 334 28.10 -6.63 -23.55
N GLY A 335 28.64 -5.45 -23.85
CA GLY A 335 29.49 -5.17 -25.02
C GLY A 335 30.66 -4.28 -24.62
N THR A 336 31.06 -3.34 -25.48
CA THR A 336 32.03 -2.27 -25.12
C THR A 336 31.50 -1.37 -24.01
N ALA A 337 30.18 -1.17 -23.96
CA ALA A 337 29.41 -0.67 -22.84
C ALA A 337 28.24 -1.62 -22.59
N ALA A 338 27.71 -1.62 -21.37
CA ALA A 338 26.53 -2.39 -21.01
C ALA A 338 25.25 -1.64 -21.37
N THR A 339 24.20 -2.42 -21.65
CA THR A 339 22.83 -1.93 -21.80
C THR A 339 21.93 -2.72 -20.86
N SER A 340 21.27 -2.02 -19.94
CA SER A 340 20.26 -2.58 -19.06
C SER A 340 18.87 -2.54 -19.71
N ARG A 341 18.10 -3.60 -19.52
CA ARG A 341 16.71 -3.70 -19.96
C ARG A 341 15.79 -3.69 -18.75
N ILE A 342 14.84 -2.77 -18.73
CA ILE A 342 13.81 -2.66 -17.68
C ILE A 342 12.45 -2.87 -18.34
N GLU A 343 11.62 -3.75 -17.77
CA GLU A 343 10.25 -3.99 -18.23
C GLU A 343 9.25 -3.26 -17.34
N ALA A 344 8.17 -2.77 -17.93
CA ALA A 344 7.04 -2.26 -17.17
C ALA A 344 5.97 -3.34 -16.99
N ALA A 345 5.31 -3.31 -15.83
CA ALA A 345 4.11 -4.06 -15.55
C ALA A 345 3.16 -3.20 -14.67
N PRO A 346 1.84 -3.25 -14.88
CA PRO A 346 0.91 -2.56 -14.00
C PRO A 346 0.97 -3.18 -12.60
N MET A 347 0.97 -2.33 -11.56
CA MET A 347 0.85 -2.78 -10.17
C MET A 347 -0.55 -2.52 -9.62
N PHE A 348 -1.05 -1.29 -9.74
CA PHE A 348 -2.42 -0.95 -9.34
C PHE A 348 -2.94 0.30 -10.07
N GLY A 349 -4.26 0.45 -10.08
CA GLY A 349 -4.93 1.49 -10.84
C GLY A 349 -4.81 1.33 -12.37
N PRO A 350 -5.42 2.24 -13.14
CA PRO A 350 -5.38 2.19 -14.60
C PRO A 350 -3.97 2.53 -15.12
N ALA A 351 -3.49 1.79 -16.12
CA ALA A 351 -2.22 2.08 -16.78
C ALA A 351 -2.16 3.55 -17.23
N PRO A 352 -1.14 4.32 -16.82
CA PRO A 352 -1.10 5.75 -17.06
C PRO A 352 -0.78 6.04 -18.53
N ALA A 353 -1.45 7.06 -19.09
CA ALA A 353 -1.19 7.49 -20.47
C ALA A 353 0.22 8.11 -20.59
N LEU A 354 1.00 7.64 -21.56
CA LEU A 354 2.39 8.08 -21.79
C LEU A 354 2.52 9.60 -21.96
N ALA A 355 1.52 10.24 -22.57
CA ALA A 355 1.49 11.68 -22.79
C ALA A 355 1.55 12.52 -21.50
N ASN A 356 1.18 11.93 -20.36
CA ASN A 356 1.15 12.61 -19.06
C ASN A 356 2.37 12.26 -18.18
N LEU A 357 3.27 11.40 -18.67
CA LEU A 357 4.38 10.89 -17.88
C LEU A 357 5.65 11.72 -18.04
N ARG A 358 6.37 11.82 -16.93
CA ARG A 358 7.72 12.36 -16.81
C ARG A 358 8.66 11.28 -16.31
N PHE A 359 9.90 11.34 -16.74
CA PHE A 359 10.97 10.48 -16.27
C PHE A 359 12.05 11.31 -15.58
N PHE A 360 12.73 10.67 -14.64
CA PHE A 360 13.94 11.14 -13.98
C PHE A 360 14.89 9.96 -13.94
N VAL A 361 16.10 10.12 -14.47
CA VAL A 361 17.12 9.07 -14.49
C VAL A 361 18.39 9.61 -13.89
N GLU A 362 19.02 8.83 -13.03
CA GLU A 362 20.34 9.08 -12.49
C GLU A 362 21.22 7.87 -12.78
N ALA A 363 22.40 8.09 -13.37
CA ALA A 363 23.34 7.04 -13.71
C ALA A 363 24.77 7.55 -13.55
N GLY A 364 25.56 6.89 -12.71
CA GLY A 364 26.99 7.20 -12.56
C GLY A 364 27.27 8.65 -12.17
N GLY A 365 26.48 9.21 -11.25
CA GLY A 365 26.62 10.58 -10.75
C GLY A 365 26.13 11.68 -11.70
N THR A 366 25.45 11.33 -12.80
CA THR A 366 24.80 12.28 -13.70
C THR A 366 23.30 12.03 -13.71
N SER A 367 22.50 13.09 -13.72
CA SER A 367 21.04 13.01 -13.76
C SER A 367 20.46 13.65 -15.02
N GLY A 368 19.32 13.16 -15.50
CA GLY A 368 18.49 13.78 -16.53
C GLY A 368 17.01 13.60 -16.22
N ASN A 369 16.17 14.46 -16.80
CA ASN A 369 14.72 14.37 -16.68
C ASN A 369 14.03 14.93 -17.92
N GLY A 370 12.76 14.61 -18.08
CA GLY A 370 11.94 15.10 -19.19
C GLY A 370 10.56 14.46 -19.24
N THR A 371 9.82 14.75 -20.30
CA THR A 371 8.58 14.05 -20.64
C THR A 371 8.89 12.82 -21.49
N PHE A 372 8.00 11.83 -21.50
CA PHE A 372 8.18 10.62 -22.33
C PHE A 372 8.29 10.94 -23.82
N SER A 373 7.64 12.02 -24.27
CA SER A 373 7.74 12.53 -25.65
C SER A 373 9.15 12.99 -26.05
N ALA A 374 10.05 13.17 -25.09
CA ALA A 374 11.45 13.56 -25.33
C ALA A 374 12.41 12.37 -25.42
N LEU A 375 11.94 11.14 -25.15
CA LEU A 375 12.77 9.94 -25.27
C LEU A 375 12.97 9.55 -26.75
N PRO A 376 14.16 9.05 -27.13
CA PRO A 376 15.32 8.78 -26.28
C PRO A 376 16.12 10.04 -25.93
N VAL A 377 16.75 10.04 -24.74
CA VAL A 377 17.68 11.08 -24.29
C VAL A 377 19.07 10.51 -24.04
N THR A 378 20.08 11.37 -24.06
CA THR A 378 21.46 11.02 -23.68
C THR A 378 21.97 12.03 -22.65
N LEU A 379 22.47 11.52 -21.53
CA LEU A 379 23.08 12.27 -20.45
C LEU A 379 24.47 12.77 -20.86
N THR A 380 24.98 13.76 -20.15
CA THR A 380 26.30 14.35 -20.44
C THR A 380 27.46 13.37 -20.28
N ASN A 381 27.30 12.30 -19.50
CA ASN A 381 28.27 11.22 -19.34
C ASN A 381 28.15 10.12 -20.41
N GLY A 382 27.28 10.29 -21.42
CA GLY A 382 27.10 9.35 -22.53
C GLY A 382 26.10 8.22 -22.28
N VAL A 383 25.50 8.14 -21.08
CA VAL A 383 24.42 7.19 -20.78
C VAL A 383 23.15 7.60 -21.54
N SER A 384 22.49 6.67 -22.20
CA SER A 384 21.23 6.91 -22.90
C SER A 384 20.06 6.24 -22.20
N LEU A 385 18.88 6.87 -22.26
CA LEU A 385 17.60 6.29 -21.85
C LEU A 385 16.65 6.31 -23.05
N ALA A 386 16.13 5.16 -23.41
CA ALA A 386 15.10 4.98 -24.42
C ALA A 386 13.90 4.22 -23.85
N PHE A 387 12.73 4.42 -24.44
CA PHE A 387 11.50 3.72 -24.11
C PHE A 387 10.86 3.17 -25.38
N MET A 388 10.25 2.00 -25.28
CA MET A 388 9.53 1.33 -26.35
C MET A 388 8.15 0.92 -25.83
N ASP A 389 7.13 1.57 -26.37
CA ASP A 389 5.73 1.14 -26.28
C ASP A 389 5.57 -0.05 -27.24
N ALA A 390 5.62 -1.26 -26.70
CA ALA A 390 5.68 -2.48 -27.51
C ALA A 390 4.29 -2.86 -28.07
N THR A 391 3.23 -2.45 -27.37
CA THR A 391 1.84 -2.74 -27.72
C THR A 391 1.23 -1.66 -28.63
N GLY A 392 1.80 -0.46 -28.61
CA GLY A 392 1.38 0.71 -29.39
C GLY A 392 0.10 1.34 -28.89
N ASP A 393 -0.29 1.09 -27.65
CA ASP A 393 -1.57 1.52 -27.08
C ASP A 393 -1.52 2.91 -26.42
N GLY A 394 -0.32 3.49 -26.30
CA GLY A 394 -0.09 4.82 -25.73
C GLY A 394 -0.17 4.86 -24.20
N ARG A 395 -0.14 3.71 -23.52
CA ARG A 395 -0.10 3.57 -22.07
C ARG A 395 1.22 2.97 -21.62
N LEU A 396 1.51 3.06 -20.32
CA LEU A 396 2.64 2.38 -19.70
C LEU A 396 2.15 1.09 -19.04
N ASP A 397 2.31 -0.04 -19.71
CA ASP A 397 1.80 -1.34 -19.25
C ASP A 397 2.68 -2.54 -19.61
N SER A 398 2.12 -3.74 -19.42
CA SER A 398 2.81 -5.01 -19.62
C SER A 398 3.29 -5.18 -21.05
N GLY A 399 4.61 -5.30 -21.21
CA GLY A 399 5.25 -5.48 -22.51
C GLY A 399 6.10 -4.30 -22.92
N ASP A 400 5.91 -3.14 -22.29
CA ASP A 400 6.73 -1.96 -22.51
C ASP A 400 8.12 -2.11 -21.89
N VAL A 401 9.09 -1.44 -22.53
CA VAL A 401 10.51 -1.62 -22.20
C VAL A 401 11.24 -0.29 -22.16
N PHE A 402 12.04 -0.09 -21.11
CA PHE A 402 13.10 0.89 -21.08
C PHE A 402 14.45 0.24 -21.39
N LEU A 403 15.25 0.91 -22.21
CA LEU A 403 16.63 0.54 -22.49
C LEU A 403 17.55 1.64 -21.98
N VAL A 404 18.48 1.27 -21.10
CA VAL A 404 19.48 2.19 -20.56
C VAL A 404 20.86 1.76 -21.05
N GLY A 405 21.42 2.52 -21.99
CA GLY A 405 22.65 2.17 -22.70
C GLY A 405 23.84 3.04 -22.30
N GLY A 406 25.04 2.63 -22.72
CA GLY A 406 26.27 3.40 -22.46
C GLY A 406 26.78 3.27 -21.03
N LEU A 407 26.41 2.20 -20.33
CA LEU A 407 26.76 1.99 -18.93
C LEU A 407 28.11 1.27 -18.79
N ALA A 408 28.89 1.66 -17.79
CA ALA A 408 30.02 0.85 -17.33
C ALA A 408 29.51 -0.26 -16.39
N ASN A 409 30.28 -1.36 -16.28
CA ASN A 409 29.98 -2.38 -15.30
C ASN A 409 30.02 -1.78 -13.88
N HIS A 410 29.10 -2.18 -13.02
CA HIS A 410 28.90 -1.67 -11.66
C HIS A 410 28.45 -0.21 -11.56
N THR A 411 27.99 0.42 -12.65
CA THR A 411 27.32 1.71 -12.55
C THR A 411 26.00 1.55 -11.80
N SER A 412 25.79 2.36 -10.76
CA SER A 412 24.48 2.51 -10.11
C SER A 412 23.56 3.38 -10.96
N VAL A 413 22.33 2.92 -11.13
CA VAL A 413 21.31 3.60 -11.92
C VAL A 413 19.99 3.62 -11.15
N SER A 414 19.28 4.75 -11.21
CA SER A 414 17.90 4.84 -10.75
C SER A 414 17.02 5.49 -11.81
N LEU A 415 15.83 4.93 -12.00
CA LEU A 415 14.77 5.46 -12.86
C LEU A 415 13.53 5.72 -12.00
N TYR A 416 12.99 6.92 -12.12
CA TYR A 416 11.78 7.36 -11.45
C TYR A 416 10.80 7.95 -12.46
N LEU A 417 9.54 7.54 -12.35
CA LEU A 417 8.45 7.95 -13.23
C LEU A 417 7.41 8.71 -12.42
N ALA A 418 6.85 9.77 -13.01
CA ALA A 418 5.84 10.60 -12.38
C ALA A 418 4.75 11.05 -13.33
N GLN A 419 3.56 11.24 -12.78
CA GLN A 419 2.42 11.89 -13.43
C GLN A 419 2.01 13.10 -12.58
N GLY A 420 2.19 14.30 -13.12
CA GLY A 420 2.02 15.53 -12.32
C GLY A 420 3.00 15.57 -11.14
N ASN A 421 2.49 15.59 -9.91
CA ASN A 421 3.28 15.55 -8.67
C ASN A 421 3.32 14.16 -8.01
N ALA A 422 2.64 13.16 -8.57
CA ALA A 422 2.57 11.81 -8.01
C ALA A 422 3.67 10.92 -8.60
N SER A 423 4.27 10.07 -7.76
CA SER A 423 5.14 8.98 -8.19
C SER A 423 4.31 7.85 -8.78
N VAL A 424 4.72 7.37 -9.96
CA VAL A 424 4.04 6.29 -10.69
C VAL A 424 4.85 5.01 -10.66
N GLY A 425 6.19 5.10 -10.66
CA GLY A 425 7.04 3.91 -10.63
C GLY A 425 8.49 4.27 -10.33
N THR A 426 9.21 3.36 -9.68
CA THR A 426 10.62 3.56 -9.36
C THR A 426 11.39 2.25 -9.36
N ILE A 427 12.62 2.31 -9.85
CA ILE A 427 13.58 1.21 -9.78
C ILE A 427 15.00 1.76 -9.63
N ALA A 428 15.83 1.07 -8.86
CA ALA A 428 17.26 1.33 -8.79
C ALA A 428 18.05 0.03 -8.89
N TRP A 429 19.08 -0.02 -9.75
CA TRP A 429 19.87 -1.22 -9.99
C TRP A 429 21.35 -0.90 -10.16
N VAL A 430 22.17 -1.95 -10.11
CA VAL A 430 23.60 -1.89 -10.38
C VAL A 430 23.91 -2.79 -11.58
N VAL A 431 24.58 -2.24 -12.57
CA VAL A 431 24.97 -2.99 -13.79
C VAL A 431 25.89 -4.16 -13.42
N GLY A 432 25.65 -5.34 -14.00
CA GLY A 432 26.32 -6.60 -13.67
C GLY A 432 25.74 -7.32 -12.47
N TYR A 433 24.77 -6.70 -11.80
CA TYR A 433 24.15 -7.26 -10.59
C TYR A 433 22.63 -7.33 -10.71
N GLY A 434 21.98 -6.27 -11.19
CA GLY A 434 20.54 -6.07 -11.13
C GLY A 434 20.14 -5.26 -9.90
N GLU A 435 18.90 -5.44 -9.44
CA GLU A 435 18.29 -4.59 -8.44
C GLU A 435 18.68 -5.04 -7.00
N PRO A 436 19.29 -4.19 -6.14
CA PRO A 436 19.57 -4.52 -4.72
C PRO A 436 18.31 -4.82 -3.93
N ILE A 437 18.27 -6.00 -3.32
CA ILE A 437 17.15 -6.57 -2.58
C ILE A 437 17.13 -6.00 -1.16
N GLY A 438 16.45 -4.87 -1.01
CA GLY A 438 16.12 -4.33 0.31
C GLY A 438 17.31 -3.71 1.02
N ARG A 439 17.36 -3.93 2.34
CA ARG A 439 18.37 -3.36 3.24
C ARG A 439 19.46 -4.40 3.50
N LEU A 440 20.71 -4.01 3.29
CA LEU A 440 21.85 -4.81 3.75
C LEU A 440 21.84 -4.96 5.28
N PRO A 441 21.99 -6.18 5.83
CA PRO A 441 22.08 -6.37 7.26
C PRO A 441 23.34 -5.69 7.80
N PRO A 442 23.29 -5.12 9.03
CA PRO A 442 24.50 -4.79 9.74
C PRO A 442 25.35 -6.07 9.90
N LEU A 443 26.55 -6.06 9.34
CA LEU A 443 27.54 -7.11 9.52
C LEU A 443 28.63 -6.59 10.45
N THR A 444 28.95 -7.39 11.47
CA THR A 444 30.02 -7.10 12.43
C THR A 444 30.91 -8.31 12.59
N PHE A 445 32.12 -8.10 13.10
CA PHE A 445 33.08 -9.17 13.28
C PHE A 445 33.57 -9.21 14.73
N THR A 446 33.60 -10.40 15.30
CA THR A 446 34.35 -10.68 16.52
C THR A 446 35.72 -11.20 16.12
N THR A 447 36.78 -10.48 16.46
CA THR A 447 38.15 -10.86 16.11
C THR A 447 38.87 -11.54 17.27
N GLN A 448 39.61 -12.61 16.98
CA GLN A 448 40.37 -13.37 17.96
C GLN A 448 41.64 -14.00 17.37
N GLY A 449 42.57 -14.37 18.24
CA GLY A 449 43.81 -15.06 17.87
C GLY A 449 44.96 -14.11 17.57
N THR A 450 46.14 -14.71 17.34
CA THR A 450 47.39 -13.99 17.01
C THR A 450 48.16 -14.62 15.85
N ASN A 451 47.69 -15.77 15.34
CA ASN A 451 48.06 -16.49 14.12
C ASN A 451 47.62 -17.97 14.26
N PRO A 452 46.61 -18.46 13.53
CA PRO A 452 45.78 -17.66 12.64
C PRO A 452 44.95 -16.64 13.44
N TRP A 453 44.68 -15.50 12.81
CA TRP A 453 43.64 -14.58 13.26
C TRP A 453 42.31 -15.04 12.67
N GLN A 454 41.26 -14.89 13.45
CA GLN A 454 39.91 -15.22 13.05
C GLN A 454 39.03 -13.99 13.21
N ALA A 455 38.24 -13.70 12.18
CA ALA A 455 37.14 -12.75 12.23
C ALA A 455 35.84 -13.52 12.03
N THR A 456 35.12 -13.76 13.12
CA THR A 456 33.83 -14.44 13.12
C THR A 456 32.74 -13.44 12.79
N ALA A 457 31.99 -13.70 11.72
CA ALA A 457 30.88 -12.88 11.27
C ALA A 457 29.69 -12.96 12.23
N ASN A 458 29.04 -11.82 12.42
CA ASN A 458 27.77 -11.68 13.10
C ASN A 458 26.86 -10.82 12.22
N ALA A 459 25.89 -11.47 11.59
CA ALA A 459 24.89 -10.90 10.71
C ALA A 459 23.50 -11.05 11.35
N TRP A 460 22.80 -9.93 11.54
CA TRP A 460 21.53 -9.91 12.28
C TRP A 460 20.37 -10.60 11.56
N PHE A 461 20.43 -10.68 10.24
CA PHE A 461 19.45 -11.40 9.43
C PHE A 461 20.07 -11.82 8.10
N TRP A 462 19.48 -12.85 7.49
CA TRP A 462 19.87 -13.32 6.16
C TRP A 462 19.46 -12.33 5.07
N SER A 463 20.33 -12.13 4.08
CA SER A 463 20.06 -11.31 2.91
C SER A 463 20.67 -11.95 1.67
N PRO A 464 19.99 -11.93 0.51
CA PRO A 464 20.47 -12.54 -0.72
C PRO A 464 21.74 -11.89 -1.28
N GLU A 465 22.01 -10.65 -0.89
CA GLU A 465 23.27 -9.92 -1.08
C GLU A 465 24.46 -10.55 -0.36
N LEU A 466 24.19 -11.34 0.68
CA LEU A 466 25.18 -12.12 1.41
C LEU A 466 25.34 -13.55 0.88
N ALA A 467 24.68 -13.91 -0.22
CA ALA A 467 24.95 -15.20 -0.85
C ALA A 467 26.43 -15.29 -1.30
N LEU A 468 27.09 -16.40 -0.97
CA LEU A 468 28.47 -16.63 -1.35
C LEU A 468 28.61 -16.68 -2.87
N ASN A 469 29.81 -16.34 -3.36
CA ASN A 469 30.15 -16.28 -4.79
C ASN A 469 29.28 -15.33 -5.64
N ARG A 470 28.50 -14.44 -5.03
CA ARG A 470 27.63 -13.51 -5.75
C ARG A 470 28.20 -12.10 -5.74
N THR A 471 28.07 -11.41 -4.61
CA THR A 471 28.34 -9.97 -4.48
C THR A 471 29.32 -9.61 -3.39
N ILE A 472 29.57 -10.54 -2.46
CA ILE A 472 30.48 -10.29 -1.35
C ILE A 472 31.92 -10.34 -1.86
N ARG A 473 32.66 -9.29 -1.50
CA ARG A 473 34.07 -9.12 -1.80
C ARG A 473 34.84 -8.91 -0.52
N ALA A 474 36.06 -9.45 -0.48
CA ALA A 474 36.99 -9.21 0.60
C ALA A 474 38.24 -8.50 0.07
N SER A 475 38.77 -7.57 0.85
CA SER A 475 40.10 -7.00 0.66
C SER A 475 40.85 -7.10 1.99
N LEU A 476 42.14 -7.38 1.91
CA LEU A 476 43.01 -7.51 3.07
C LEU A 476 44.15 -6.51 2.97
N LEU A 477 44.34 -5.73 4.02
CA LEU A 477 45.50 -4.87 4.19
C LEU A 477 46.43 -5.47 5.25
N GLU A 478 47.73 -5.42 4.98
CA GLU A 478 48.81 -5.74 5.91
C GLU A 478 49.54 -4.43 6.26
N ASN A 479 49.51 -4.03 7.53
CA ASN A 479 50.09 -2.78 8.02
C ASN A 479 49.63 -1.54 7.22
N GLY A 480 48.38 -1.53 6.76
CA GLY A 480 47.80 -0.46 5.95
C GLY A 480 48.11 -0.53 4.45
N ILE A 481 48.77 -1.59 3.97
CA ILE A 481 49.06 -1.82 2.55
C ILE A 481 48.18 -2.95 2.04
N ALA A 482 47.44 -2.73 0.95
CA ALA A 482 46.62 -3.77 0.34
C ALA A 482 47.47 -4.95 -0.15
N VAL A 483 47.19 -6.15 0.36
CA VAL A 483 47.84 -7.41 -0.03
C VAL A 483 46.90 -8.34 -0.78
N LEU A 484 45.58 -8.20 -0.58
CA LEU A 484 44.54 -8.79 -1.41
C LEU A 484 43.47 -7.72 -1.65
N THR A 485 42.98 -7.64 -2.88
CA THR A 485 41.97 -6.63 -3.25
C THR A 485 40.83 -7.31 -3.97
N ASN A 486 39.62 -7.08 -3.48
CA ASN A 486 38.37 -7.43 -4.17
C ASN A 486 38.25 -8.91 -4.56
N VAL A 487 38.68 -9.82 -3.68
CA VAL A 487 38.56 -11.26 -3.90
C VAL A 487 37.13 -11.73 -3.62
N SER A 488 36.61 -12.66 -4.42
CA SER A 488 35.30 -13.29 -4.17
C SER A 488 35.30 -14.01 -2.82
N VAL A 489 34.25 -13.85 -2.02
CA VAL A 489 34.06 -14.66 -0.82
C VAL A 489 33.35 -15.96 -1.19
N VAL A 490 34.07 -17.08 -1.02
CA VAL A 490 33.62 -18.45 -1.26
C VAL A 490 34.24 -19.36 -0.21
N GLY A 491 33.66 -20.54 0.05
CA GLY A 491 34.26 -21.50 0.98
C GLY A 491 35.67 -21.91 0.54
N GLY A 492 36.65 -21.82 1.44
CA GLY A 492 38.05 -22.20 1.22
C GLY A 492 39.02 -21.03 1.20
N ILE A 493 40.14 -21.18 0.49
CA ILE A 493 41.18 -20.15 0.37
C ILE A 493 40.71 -19.09 -0.63
N LEU A 494 40.52 -17.86 -0.16
CA LEU A 494 40.14 -16.72 -0.99
C LEU A 494 41.33 -16.16 -1.78
N GLY A 495 42.52 -16.20 -1.16
CA GLY A 495 43.74 -15.71 -1.78
C GLY A 495 44.98 -15.97 -0.92
N THR A 496 46.14 -15.91 -1.58
CA THR A 496 47.46 -16.03 -0.96
C THR A 496 48.26 -14.75 -1.20
N PHE A 497 49.03 -14.32 -0.21
CA PHE A 497 49.94 -13.18 -0.31
C PHE A 497 51.32 -13.57 0.23
N ALA A 498 52.31 -12.68 0.08
CA ALA A 498 53.72 -12.99 0.33
C ALA A 498 53.99 -13.63 1.71
N ASN A 499 53.23 -13.22 2.73
CA ASN A 499 53.43 -13.62 4.12
C ASN A 499 52.32 -14.52 4.66
N GLY A 500 51.38 -14.99 3.83
CA GLY A 500 50.18 -15.61 4.39
C GLY A 500 49.05 -15.95 3.42
N THR A 501 47.91 -16.29 4.01
CA THR A 501 46.68 -16.67 3.31
C THR A 501 45.46 -16.04 3.97
N LEU A 502 44.44 -15.75 3.16
CA LEU A 502 43.09 -15.42 3.60
C LEU A 502 42.16 -16.57 3.18
N ALA A 503 41.43 -17.11 4.14
CA ALA A 503 40.44 -18.16 3.92
C ALA A 503 39.09 -17.79 4.54
N PHE A 504 38.03 -18.40 4.04
CA PHE A 504 36.67 -18.27 4.55
C PHE A 504 36.05 -19.65 4.79
N THR A 505 35.36 -19.80 5.92
CA THR A 505 34.64 -21.03 6.29
C THR A 505 33.18 -20.68 6.54
N ASP A 506 32.32 -21.18 5.63
CA ASP A 506 30.87 -21.29 5.80
C ASP A 506 30.62 -22.39 6.83
N SER A 507 30.31 -22.00 8.07
CA SER A 507 30.33 -22.90 9.23
C SER A 507 29.02 -23.66 9.41
N ASP A 508 27.90 -23.08 8.97
CA ASP A 508 26.59 -23.72 8.99
C ASP A 508 26.21 -24.35 7.64
N GLY A 509 26.93 -24.05 6.56
CA GLY A 509 26.75 -24.61 5.23
C GLY A 509 25.55 -24.02 4.49
N ASP A 510 25.07 -22.85 4.89
CA ASP A 510 23.87 -22.23 4.32
C ASP A 510 24.12 -21.53 2.97
N GLY A 511 25.39 -21.45 2.54
CA GLY A 511 25.79 -20.86 1.27
C GLY A 511 25.70 -19.33 1.26
N SER A 512 25.64 -18.70 2.43
CA SER A 512 25.66 -17.26 2.63
C SER A 512 26.73 -16.86 3.65
N LEU A 513 26.99 -15.56 3.79
CA LEU A 513 27.78 -15.03 4.90
C LEU A 513 26.84 -14.78 6.08
N SER A 514 26.83 -15.68 7.05
CA SER A 514 25.89 -15.70 8.17
C SER A 514 26.61 -15.55 9.53
N THR A 515 25.84 -15.61 10.62
CA THR A 515 26.39 -15.55 11.97
C THR A 515 27.10 -16.87 12.31
N GLY A 516 28.38 -16.78 12.66
CA GLY A 516 29.21 -17.94 13.00
C GLY A 516 30.24 -18.29 11.93
N ASP A 517 30.07 -17.78 10.72
CA ASP A 517 31.07 -17.92 9.65
C ASP A 517 32.38 -17.23 9.98
N VAL A 518 33.48 -17.76 9.45
CA VAL A 518 34.82 -17.36 9.89
C VAL A 518 35.72 -17.01 8.71
N PHE A 519 36.23 -15.78 8.71
CA PHE A 519 37.42 -15.43 7.95
C PHE A 519 38.66 -15.78 8.77
N THR A 520 39.62 -16.46 8.14
CA THR A 520 40.88 -16.86 8.79
C THR A 520 42.04 -16.23 8.03
N VAL A 521 42.86 -15.44 8.72
CA VAL A 521 44.12 -14.93 8.21
C VAL A 521 45.25 -15.72 8.84
N THR A 522 46.07 -16.38 8.03
CA THR A 522 47.35 -16.94 8.47
C THR A 522 48.44 -16.03 7.95
N GLY A 523 49.31 -15.52 8.81
CA GLY A 523 50.22 -14.43 8.46
C GLY A 523 51.42 -14.31 9.40
N ALA A 524 52.20 -13.24 9.27
CA ALA A 524 53.32 -12.95 10.16
C ALA A 524 52.81 -12.32 11.46
N SER A 525 53.07 -12.96 12.61
CA SER A 525 52.52 -12.59 13.94
C SER A 525 52.82 -11.17 14.43
N GLY A 526 53.76 -10.46 13.80
CA GLY A 526 54.09 -9.07 14.13
C GLY A 526 53.33 -8.02 13.30
N ASN A 527 52.55 -8.45 12.30
CA ASN A 527 51.81 -7.55 11.41
C ASN A 527 50.40 -7.31 11.93
N ARG A 528 49.84 -6.16 11.52
CA ARG A 528 48.42 -5.84 11.72
C ARG A 528 47.67 -6.10 10.43
N TYR A 529 46.53 -6.76 10.54
CA TYR A 529 45.69 -7.10 9.41
C TYR A 529 44.36 -6.35 9.51
N GLU A 530 43.90 -5.82 8.38
CA GLU A 530 42.59 -5.18 8.26
C GLU A 530 41.85 -5.86 7.12
N LEU A 531 40.74 -6.52 7.47
CA LEU A 531 39.85 -7.18 6.52
C LEU A 531 38.67 -6.26 6.25
N ASP A 532 38.52 -5.85 5.00
CA ASP A 532 37.38 -5.11 4.48
C ASP A 532 36.49 -6.08 3.71
N VAL A 533 35.29 -6.35 4.24
CA VAL A 533 34.25 -7.11 3.56
C VAL A 533 33.23 -6.13 3.03
N SER A 534 32.97 -6.14 1.73
CA SER A 534 31.98 -5.26 1.11
C SER A 534 31.00 -6.05 0.26
N VAL A 535 29.81 -5.51 0.15
CA VAL A 535 28.80 -5.96 -0.80
C VAL A 535 28.54 -4.84 -1.78
N LEU A 536 28.40 -5.19 -3.07
CA LEU A 536 28.10 -4.24 -4.14
C LEU A 536 29.11 -3.07 -4.22
N TYR A 537 30.32 -3.26 -3.69
CA TYR A 537 31.38 -2.25 -3.64
C TYR A 537 31.02 -1.01 -2.80
N GLU A 538 30.04 -1.13 -1.89
CA GLU A 538 29.64 -0.09 -0.94
C GLU A 538 30.65 0.06 0.22
N THR A 539 30.26 0.81 1.26
CA THR A 539 31.05 0.97 2.48
C THR A 539 31.35 -0.40 3.10
N ALA A 540 32.63 -0.73 3.24
CA ALA A 540 33.05 -2.02 3.76
C ALA A 540 32.76 -2.16 5.27
N TRP A 541 32.37 -3.37 5.69
CA TRP A 541 32.44 -3.82 7.07
C TRP A 541 33.86 -4.26 7.37
N ARG A 542 34.40 -3.71 8.46
CA ARG A 542 35.82 -3.82 8.76
C ARG A 542 36.09 -4.68 9.98
N ALA A 543 37.06 -5.58 9.88
CA ALA A 543 37.60 -6.35 10.98
C ALA A 543 39.09 -6.04 11.16
N TYR A 544 39.48 -5.73 12.38
CA TYR A 544 40.87 -5.47 12.76
C TYR A 544 41.43 -6.68 13.49
N MET A 545 42.53 -7.23 12.96
CA MET A 545 43.18 -8.46 13.39
C MET A 545 44.64 -8.24 13.74
#